data_AF-A0A951C6J5-F1
#
_entry.id   AF-A0A951C6J5-F1
#
_cell.length_a   1.000
_cell.length_b   1.000
_cell.length_c   1.000
_cell.angle_alpha   90.00
_cell.angle_beta   90.00
_cell.angle_gamma   90.00
#
_symmetry.space_group_name_H-M   'P 1'
#
loop_
_entity.id
_entity.type
_entity.pdbx_description
1 polymer ?
#
loop_
_entity_poly.entity_id
_entity_poly.type
_entity_poly.pdbx_seq_one_letter_code
_entity_poly.pdbx_strand_id
1 'polypeptide(L)'
;MKGLDGPRMHQRFLEAAYVAEDQAAISKEILWFAGKPEEYLSLGLQAAYRNVHGQRSQSRRLYQRAGEMAFRRGLRNAAAEFEEADARADALAGNCETARRLGRPAQALAMCGDEAQAEKLAAEASKLSPNGTIWNEVQLPVIHSAAALYRDQPARSVEVLASAAPYERSYLEPVYLRGLAYLRLHKGAEATAEFAKIADHKGESWGATWVHPNWGLFYSLSYLGMAAAPRSRATQRKQKRRFSSSSNCGRTPIRMSRFSSKPKRNMPSCSE
;
A
#
# COMPACT_ATOMS: atom_id res chain seq x y z
N MET A 1 -28.13 -20.66 6.74
CA MET A 1 -27.72 -19.52 5.88
C MET A 1 -27.22 -20.05 4.54
N LYS A 2 -28.08 -20.09 3.50
CA LYS A 2 -27.66 -20.19 2.10
C LYS A 2 -27.72 -18.77 1.54
N GLY A 3 -26.64 -18.26 0.93
CA GLY A 3 -26.66 -16.95 0.26
C GLY A 3 -25.53 -15.96 0.56
N LEU A 4 -24.45 -16.34 1.25
CA LEU A 4 -23.29 -15.46 1.50
C LEU A 4 -22.13 -15.70 0.52
N ASP A 5 -22.42 -15.93 -0.77
CA ASP A 5 -21.43 -16.17 -1.83
C ASP A 5 -21.43 -15.01 -2.85
N GLY A 6 -21.16 -13.80 -2.35
CA GLY A 6 -21.16 -12.56 -3.15
C GLY A 6 -19.75 -12.07 -3.47
N PRO A 7 -19.58 -11.21 -4.49
CA PRO A 7 -18.28 -10.70 -4.91
C PRO A 7 -17.50 -10.02 -3.78
N ARG A 8 -18.19 -9.39 -2.82
CA ARG A 8 -17.53 -8.82 -1.63
C ARG A 8 -16.91 -9.87 -0.71
N MET A 9 -17.49 -11.07 -0.61
CA MET A 9 -16.90 -12.14 0.19
C MET A 9 -15.63 -12.67 -0.47
N HIS A 10 -15.67 -12.90 -1.78
CA HIS A 10 -14.48 -13.30 -2.56
C HIS A 10 -13.39 -12.24 -2.54
N GLN A 11 -13.76 -10.95 -2.57
CA GLN A 11 -12.80 -9.87 -2.38
C GLN A 11 -12.07 -9.99 -1.03
N ARG A 12 -12.82 -10.22 0.07
CA ARG A 12 -12.24 -10.39 1.41
C ARG A 12 -11.38 -11.64 1.52
N PHE A 13 -11.79 -12.74 0.91
CA PHE A 13 -10.98 -13.96 0.87
C PHE A 13 -9.68 -13.76 0.08
N LEU A 14 -9.73 -13.04 -1.04
CA LEU A 14 -8.55 -12.71 -1.82
C LEU A 14 -7.58 -11.79 -1.04
N GLU A 15 -8.09 -10.78 -0.34
CA GLU A 15 -7.29 -9.93 0.56
C GLU A 15 -6.59 -10.74 1.66
N ALA A 16 -7.35 -11.62 2.33
CA ALA A 16 -6.81 -12.50 3.37
C ALA A 16 -5.75 -13.46 2.83
N ALA A 17 -5.99 -14.04 1.64
CA ALA A 17 -5.07 -14.94 0.98
C ALA A 17 -3.73 -14.25 0.65
N TYR A 18 -3.76 -12.99 0.20
CA TYR A 18 -2.54 -12.21 -0.04
C TYR A 18 -1.72 -11.96 1.22
N VAL A 19 -2.36 -11.68 2.36
CA VAL A 19 -1.61 -11.47 3.62
C VAL A 19 -1.11 -12.76 4.22
N ALA A 20 -1.85 -13.86 4.05
CA ALA A 20 -1.40 -15.20 4.41
C ALA A 20 -0.34 -15.76 3.45
N GLU A 21 -0.11 -15.11 2.30
CA GLU A 21 0.70 -15.61 1.19
C GLU A 21 0.25 -17.00 0.69
N ASP A 22 -1.04 -17.30 0.79
CA ASP A 22 -1.65 -18.57 0.39
C ASP A 22 -1.92 -18.58 -1.13
N GLN A 23 -0.98 -19.15 -1.88
CA GLN A 23 -1.05 -19.21 -3.35
C GLN A 23 -2.25 -20.01 -3.88
N ALA A 24 -2.69 -21.04 -3.14
CA ALA A 24 -3.83 -21.85 -3.55
C ALA A 24 -5.13 -21.04 -3.39
N ALA A 25 -5.28 -20.35 -2.25
CA ALA A 25 -6.42 -19.47 -2.02
C ALA A 25 -6.41 -18.26 -2.98
N ILE A 26 -5.26 -17.62 -3.21
CA ILE A 26 -5.12 -16.53 -4.21
C ILE A 26 -5.61 -17.01 -5.58
N SER A 27 -5.11 -18.16 -6.05
CA SER A 27 -5.47 -18.71 -7.36
C SER A 27 -6.97 -19.03 -7.45
N LYS A 28 -7.52 -19.63 -6.39
CA LYS A 28 -8.95 -19.95 -6.30
C LYS A 28 -9.83 -18.71 -6.41
N GLU A 29 -9.53 -17.67 -5.64
CA GLU A 29 -10.36 -16.45 -5.62
C GLU A 29 -10.21 -15.64 -6.92
N ILE A 30 -9.01 -15.58 -7.51
CA ILE A 30 -8.82 -14.98 -8.84
C ILE A 30 -9.66 -15.72 -9.89
N LEU A 31 -9.63 -17.06 -9.91
CA LEU A 31 -10.42 -17.87 -10.83
C LEU A 31 -11.92 -17.68 -10.63
N TRP A 32 -12.37 -17.50 -9.38
CA TRP A 32 -13.78 -17.21 -9.12
C TRP A 32 -14.22 -15.92 -9.81
N PHE A 33 -13.40 -14.87 -9.79
CA PHE A 33 -13.71 -13.60 -10.45
C PHE A 33 -13.63 -13.64 -11.98
N ALA A 34 -12.85 -14.55 -12.56
CA ALA A 34 -12.57 -14.58 -14.00
C ALA A 34 -13.84 -14.66 -14.84
N GLY A 35 -13.98 -13.74 -15.80
CA GLY A 35 -15.13 -13.68 -16.71
C GLY A 35 -16.42 -13.14 -16.08
N LYS A 36 -16.43 -12.81 -14.79
CA LYS A 36 -17.58 -12.17 -14.13
C LYS A 36 -17.54 -10.65 -14.31
N PRO A 37 -18.69 -9.97 -14.26
CA PRO A 37 -18.72 -8.51 -14.31
C PRO A 37 -17.86 -7.84 -13.22
N GLU A 38 -17.69 -8.48 -12.06
CA GLU A 38 -16.93 -7.98 -10.91
C GLU A 38 -15.42 -8.25 -10.97
N GLU A 39 -14.90 -8.79 -12.07
CA GLU A 39 -13.47 -9.12 -12.22
C GLU A 39 -12.53 -7.92 -11.95
N TYR A 40 -13.00 -6.69 -12.17
CA TYR A 40 -12.26 -5.47 -11.84
C TYR A 40 -11.82 -5.39 -10.37
N LEU A 41 -12.60 -5.96 -9.43
CA LEU A 41 -12.24 -6.01 -8.01
C LEU A 41 -10.98 -6.85 -7.79
N SER A 42 -10.91 -8.02 -8.43
CA SER A 42 -9.74 -8.90 -8.39
C SER A 42 -8.53 -8.26 -9.05
N LEU A 43 -8.71 -7.60 -10.21
CA LEU A 43 -7.61 -6.92 -10.90
C LEU A 43 -7.01 -5.80 -10.05
N GLY A 44 -7.83 -5.00 -9.36
CA GLY A 44 -7.36 -3.99 -8.41
C GLY A 44 -6.56 -4.57 -7.24
N LEU A 45 -7.01 -5.71 -6.70
CA LEU A 45 -6.31 -6.42 -5.63
C LEU A 45 -4.98 -7.04 -6.11
N GLN A 46 -4.96 -7.62 -7.30
CA GLN A 46 -3.72 -8.06 -7.93
C GLN A 46 -2.76 -6.88 -8.11
N ALA A 47 -3.24 -5.72 -8.56
CA ALA A 47 -2.41 -4.52 -8.73
C ALA A 47 -1.78 -4.06 -7.41
N ALA A 48 -2.54 -4.08 -6.31
CA ALA A 48 -2.05 -3.76 -4.98
C ALA A 48 -1.02 -4.76 -4.48
N TYR A 49 -1.23 -6.06 -4.73
CA TYR A 49 -0.25 -7.09 -4.38
C TYR A 49 1.05 -6.92 -5.18
N ARG A 50 0.97 -6.60 -6.48
CA ARG A 50 2.15 -6.25 -7.29
C ARG A 50 2.91 -5.05 -6.73
N ASN A 51 2.23 -4.08 -6.12
CA ASN A 51 2.89 -2.94 -5.43
C ASN A 51 3.68 -3.39 -4.20
N VAL A 52 3.18 -4.33 -3.39
CA VAL A 52 3.91 -4.92 -2.25
C VAL A 52 5.27 -5.44 -2.72
N HIS A 53 5.29 -6.10 -3.87
CA HIS A 53 6.49 -6.73 -4.43
C HIS A 53 7.34 -5.80 -5.32
N GLY A 54 7.06 -4.50 -5.33
CA GLY A 54 7.80 -3.51 -6.13
C GLY A 54 7.58 -3.62 -7.65
N GLN A 55 6.60 -4.42 -8.09
CA GLN A 55 6.30 -4.69 -9.51
C GLN A 55 5.42 -3.57 -10.11
N ARG A 56 5.89 -2.32 -10.05
CA ARG A 56 5.11 -1.12 -10.42
C ARG A 56 4.54 -1.15 -11.83
N SER A 57 5.32 -1.59 -12.81
CA SER A 57 4.86 -1.69 -14.21
C SER A 57 3.69 -2.68 -14.38
N GLN A 58 3.74 -3.82 -13.68
CA GLN A 58 2.64 -4.81 -13.69
C GLN A 58 1.41 -4.28 -12.96
N SER A 59 1.60 -3.65 -11.81
CA SER A 59 0.53 -3.01 -11.04
C SER A 59 -0.22 -1.96 -11.85
N ARG A 60 0.50 -1.06 -12.55
CA ARG A 60 -0.09 -0.04 -13.44
C ARG A 60 -1.01 -0.67 -14.50
N ARG A 61 -0.54 -1.71 -15.18
CA ARG A 61 -1.34 -2.41 -16.20
C ARG A 61 -2.62 -3.02 -15.61
N LEU A 62 -2.53 -3.57 -14.40
CA LEU A 62 -3.68 -4.15 -13.71
C LEU A 62 -4.69 -3.08 -13.27
N TYR A 63 -4.25 -1.94 -12.72
CA TYR A 63 -5.13 -0.83 -12.40
C TYR A 63 -5.81 -0.25 -13.65
N GLN A 64 -5.07 -0.07 -14.75
CA GLN A 64 -5.65 0.36 -16.03
C GLN A 64 -6.75 -0.59 -16.49
N ARG A 65 -6.48 -1.90 -16.51
CA ARG A 65 -7.50 -2.92 -16.89
C ARG A 65 -8.71 -2.91 -15.96
N ALA A 66 -8.50 -2.76 -14.65
CA ALA A 66 -9.58 -2.67 -13.67
C ALA A 66 -10.45 -1.42 -13.90
N GLY A 67 -9.81 -0.27 -14.13
CA GLY A 67 -10.47 1.00 -14.43
C GLY A 67 -11.27 0.97 -15.73
N GLU A 68 -10.69 0.46 -16.81
CA GLU A 68 -11.40 0.28 -18.08
C GLU A 68 -12.62 -0.64 -17.95
N MET A 69 -12.50 -1.73 -17.19
CA MET A 69 -13.61 -2.66 -16.97
C MET A 69 -14.72 -2.01 -16.14
N ALA A 70 -14.38 -1.30 -15.06
CA ALA A 70 -15.33 -0.54 -14.25
C ALA A 70 -16.03 0.54 -15.09
N PHE A 71 -15.27 1.27 -15.93
CA PHE A 71 -15.81 2.30 -16.80
C PHE A 71 -16.80 1.75 -17.83
N ARG A 72 -16.49 0.63 -18.49
CA ARG A 72 -17.41 -0.06 -19.42
C ARG A 72 -18.71 -0.49 -18.76
N ARG A 73 -18.71 -0.70 -17.44
CA ARG A 73 -19.91 -1.01 -16.64
C ARG A 73 -20.68 0.24 -16.17
N GLY A 74 -20.25 1.44 -16.55
CA GLY A 74 -20.83 2.70 -16.06
C GLY A 74 -20.42 3.07 -14.63
N LEU A 75 -19.48 2.33 -14.01
CA LEU A 75 -19.00 2.57 -12.66
C LEU A 75 -17.86 3.62 -12.67
N ARG A 76 -18.21 4.87 -13.00
CA ARG A 76 -17.23 5.96 -13.18
C ARG A 76 -16.38 6.24 -11.92
N ASN A 77 -16.98 6.16 -10.74
CA ASN A 77 -16.27 6.39 -9.49
C ASN A 77 -15.21 5.31 -9.25
N ALA A 78 -15.56 4.03 -9.38
CA ALA A 78 -14.62 2.92 -9.25
C ALA A 78 -13.49 3.00 -10.29
N ALA A 79 -13.80 3.41 -11.53
CA ALA A 79 -12.78 3.63 -12.55
C ALA A 79 -11.78 4.72 -12.14
N ALA A 80 -12.27 5.86 -11.65
CA ALA A 80 -11.44 6.96 -11.17
C ALA A 80 -10.57 6.54 -9.98
N GLU A 81 -11.11 5.76 -9.05
CA GLU A 81 -10.37 5.32 -7.87
C GLU A 81 -9.18 4.40 -8.21
N PHE A 82 -9.26 3.56 -9.24
CA PHE A 82 -8.11 2.79 -9.70
C PHE A 82 -7.01 3.67 -10.30
N GLU A 83 -7.37 4.68 -11.07
CA GLU A 83 -6.40 5.67 -11.57
C GLU A 83 -5.74 6.42 -10.42
N GLU A 84 -6.53 6.81 -9.42
CA GLU A 84 -6.01 7.51 -8.25
C GLU A 84 -5.15 6.60 -7.36
N ALA A 85 -5.46 5.31 -7.25
CA ALA A 85 -4.63 4.34 -6.55
C ALA A 85 -3.26 4.20 -7.22
N ASP A 86 -3.20 4.13 -8.55
CA ASP A 86 -1.94 4.12 -9.30
C ASP A 86 -1.16 5.43 -9.13
N ALA A 87 -1.85 6.58 -9.15
CA ALA A 87 -1.25 7.89 -8.92
C ALA A 87 -0.66 8.04 -7.51
N ARG A 88 -1.34 7.55 -6.47
CA ARG A 88 -0.80 7.52 -5.09
C ARG A 88 0.43 6.61 -5.01
N ALA A 89 0.38 5.43 -5.65
CA ALA A 89 1.50 4.51 -5.65
C ALA A 89 2.74 5.08 -6.37
N ASP A 90 2.55 5.80 -7.46
CA ASP A 90 3.62 6.53 -8.14
C ASP A 90 4.20 7.65 -7.28
N ALA A 91 3.34 8.50 -6.70
CA ALA A 91 3.78 9.62 -5.87
C ALA A 91 4.58 9.15 -4.64
N LEU A 92 4.15 8.05 -4.00
CA LEU A 92 4.90 7.42 -2.91
C LEU A 92 6.28 6.89 -3.33
N ALA A 93 6.44 6.53 -4.60
CA ALA A 93 7.73 6.14 -5.19
C ALA A 93 8.53 7.34 -5.75
N GLY A 94 8.04 8.57 -5.55
CA GLY A 94 8.66 9.80 -6.07
C GLY A 94 8.38 10.10 -7.54
N ASN A 95 7.49 9.34 -8.20
CA ASN A 95 7.05 9.62 -9.57
C ASN A 95 5.77 10.47 -9.55
N CYS A 96 5.85 11.67 -10.12
CA CYS A 96 4.75 12.63 -10.13
C CYS A 96 4.00 12.74 -11.45
N GLU A 97 4.41 12.00 -12.47
CA GLU A 97 3.86 12.11 -13.83
C GLU A 97 2.35 11.79 -13.86
N THR A 98 1.96 10.66 -13.27
CA THR A 98 0.56 10.22 -13.25
C THR A 98 -0.33 11.20 -12.48
N ALA A 99 0.11 11.66 -11.31
CA ALA A 99 -0.66 12.62 -10.50
C ALA A 99 -0.85 13.96 -11.23
N ARG A 100 0.21 14.49 -11.87
CA ARG A 100 0.14 15.74 -12.64
C ARG A 100 -0.74 15.61 -13.87
N ARG A 101 -0.63 14.51 -14.61
CA ARG A 101 -1.46 14.25 -15.80
C ARG A 101 -2.94 14.12 -15.45
N LEU A 102 -3.26 13.46 -14.34
CA LEU A 102 -4.64 13.28 -13.88
C LEU A 102 -5.19 14.53 -13.16
N GLY A 103 -4.32 15.36 -12.59
CA GLY A 103 -4.73 16.47 -11.72
C GLY A 103 -5.41 16.01 -10.43
N ARG A 104 -5.20 14.75 -10.02
CA ARG A 104 -5.77 14.10 -8.82
C ARG A 104 -4.98 12.81 -8.50
N PRO A 105 -5.10 12.24 -7.29
CA PRO A 105 -5.81 12.75 -6.13
C PRO A 105 -5.01 13.82 -5.38
N ALA A 106 -5.69 14.61 -4.55
CA ALA A 106 -5.13 15.71 -3.76
C ALA A 106 -3.88 15.28 -2.97
N GLN A 107 -3.91 14.12 -2.32
CA GLN A 107 -2.77 13.59 -1.56
C GLN A 107 -1.53 13.37 -2.45
N ALA A 108 -1.70 12.77 -3.64
CA ALA A 108 -0.58 12.50 -4.55
C ALA A 108 0.00 13.82 -5.09
N LEU A 109 -0.87 14.79 -5.39
CA LEU A 109 -0.45 16.13 -5.79
C LEU A 109 0.33 16.84 -4.68
N ALA A 110 -0.13 16.77 -3.43
CA ALA A 110 0.56 17.32 -2.27
C ALA A 110 1.94 16.68 -2.05
N MET A 111 2.05 15.36 -2.19
CA MET A 111 3.35 14.64 -2.18
C MET A 111 4.29 15.12 -3.30
N CYS A 112 3.71 15.57 -4.42
CA CYS A 112 4.41 16.00 -5.63
C CYS A 112 4.62 17.51 -5.74
N GLY A 113 4.26 18.27 -4.70
CA GLY A 113 4.47 19.70 -4.61
C GLY A 113 3.43 20.60 -5.28
N ASP A 114 2.37 20.01 -5.85
CA ASP A 114 1.24 20.79 -6.40
C ASP A 114 0.23 21.09 -5.29
N GLU A 115 0.66 21.90 -4.32
CA GLU A 115 -0.12 22.28 -3.15
C GLU A 115 -1.38 23.05 -3.54
N ALA A 116 -1.32 23.91 -4.56
CA ALA A 116 -2.45 24.69 -5.02
C ALA A 116 -3.60 23.80 -5.53
N GLN A 117 -3.30 22.82 -6.40
CA GLN A 117 -4.32 21.90 -6.88
C GLN A 117 -4.76 20.92 -5.80
N ALA A 118 -3.86 20.48 -4.91
CA ALA A 118 -4.20 19.63 -3.78
C ALA A 118 -5.21 20.32 -2.83
N GLU A 119 -4.93 21.57 -2.47
CA GLU A 119 -5.79 22.37 -1.56
C GLU A 119 -7.14 22.67 -2.21
N LYS A 120 -7.16 22.99 -3.51
CA LYS A 120 -8.41 23.18 -4.25
C LYS A 120 -9.32 21.95 -4.15
N LEU A 121 -8.78 20.77 -4.43
CA LEU A 121 -9.53 19.51 -4.35
C LEU A 121 -9.95 19.19 -2.90
N ALA A 122 -9.09 19.47 -1.92
CA ALA A 122 -9.42 19.30 -0.52
C ALA A 122 -10.58 20.22 -0.10
N ALA A 123 -10.57 21.48 -0.51
CA ALA A 123 -11.65 22.43 -0.25
C ALA A 123 -12.97 22.00 -0.91
N GLU A 124 -12.93 21.49 -2.15
CA GLU A 124 -14.10 20.94 -2.84
C GLU A 124 -14.68 19.72 -2.11
N ALA A 125 -13.84 18.76 -1.71
CA ALA A 125 -14.27 17.61 -0.94
C ALA A 125 -14.81 17.97 0.46
N SER A 126 -14.22 18.99 1.11
CA SER A 126 -14.68 19.49 2.41
C SER A 126 -16.10 20.07 2.35
N LYS A 127 -16.47 20.71 1.24
CA LYS A 127 -17.84 21.19 1.01
C LYS A 127 -18.85 20.04 0.88
N LEU A 128 -18.41 18.90 0.33
CA LEU A 128 -19.25 17.71 0.16
C LEU A 128 -19.34 16.88 1.44
N SER A 129 -18.38 17.02 2.36
CA SER A 129 -18.28 16.22 3.59
C SER A 129 -17.98 17.08 4.84
N PRO A 130 -18.73 18.16 5.11
CA PRO A 130 -18.39 19.11 6.19
C PRO A 130 -18.36 18.45 7.58
N ASN A 131 -19.23 17.46 7.80
CA ASN A 131 -19.31 16.71 9.06
C ASN A 131 -18.74 15.28 8.93
N GLY A 132 -18.01 15.00 7.85
CA GLY A 132 -17.44 13.68 7.60
C GLY A 132 -16.27 13.41 8.53
N THR A 133 -16.44 12.59 9.56
CA THR A 133 -15.38 12.30 10.54
C THR A 133 -14.09 11.78 9.90
N ILE A 134 -14.18 10.82 8.97
CA ILE A 134 -12.99 10.29 8.28
C ILE A 134 -12.35 11.34 7.37
N TRP A 135 -13.15 12.21 6.76
CA TRP A 135 -12.63 13.31 5.97
C TRP A 135 -11.84 14.28 6.86
N ASN A 136 -12.46 14.77 7.94
CA ASN A 136 -11.90 15.80 8.82
C ASN A 136 -10.74 15.30 9.68
N GLU A 137 -10.84 14.10 10.24
CA GLU A 137 -9.85 13.58 11.19
C GLU A 137 -8.69 12.83 10.51
N VAL A 138 -8.87 12.34 9.28
CA VAL A 138 -7.90 11.47 8.59
C VAL A 138 -7.49 12.01 7.22
N GLN A 139 -8.42 12.12 6.26
CA GLN A 139 -8.06 12.36 4.86
C GLN A 139 -7.52 13.77 4.61
N LEU A 140 -8.16 14.79 5.16
CA LEU A 140 -7.71 16.18 5.07
C LEU A 140 -6.35 16.38 5.79
N PRO A 141 -6.17 15.92 7.04
CA PRO A 141 -4.85 15.87 7.69
C PRO A 141 -3.76 15.17 6.90
N VAL A 142 -4.07 14.06 6.20
CA VAL A 142 -3.11 13.34 5.35
C VAL A 142 -2.67 14.21 4.15
N ILE A 143 -3.57 14.97 3.53
CA ILE A 143 -3.23 15.90 2.45
C ILE A 143 -2.33 17.02 2.99
N HIS A 144 -2.71 17.66 4.10
CA HIS A 144 -1.89 18.71 4.73
C HIS A 144 -0.52 18.21 5.20
N SER A 145 -0.45 16.99 5.73
CA SER A 145 0.80 16.34 6.12
C SER A 145 1.71 16.12 4.92
N ALA A 146 1.18 15.61 3.80
CA ALA A 146 1.95 15.42 2.59
C ALA A 146 2.53 16.75 2.07
N ALA A 147 1.73 17.83 2.07
CA ALA A 147 2.18 19.17 1.68
C ALA A 147 3.24 19.73 2.65
N ALA A 148 3.05 19.57 3.96
CA ALA A 148 4.04 19.98 4.96
C ALA A 148 5.36 19.23 4.79
N LEU A 149 5.30 17.92 4.53
CA LEU A 149 6.46 17.11 4.22
C LEU A 149 7.15 17.57 2.93
N TYR A 150 6.42 17.92 1.89
CA TYR A 150 7.03 18.45 0.66
C TYR A 150 7.81 19.76 0.93
N ARG A 151 7.26 20.64 1.79
CA ARG A 151 7.88 21.91 2.20
C ARG A 151 8.97 21.79 3.27
N ASP A 152 9.42 20.58 3.56
CA ASP A 152 10.40 20.30 4.63
C ASP A 152 9.96 20.84 6.01
N GLN A 153 8.67 20.70 6.33
CA GLN A 153 8.08 21.06 7.62
C GLN A 153 7.63 19.79 8.38
N PRO A 154 8.56 18.89 8.75
CA PRO A 154 8.18 17.61 9.33
C PRO A 154 7.52 17.74 10.71
N ALA A 155 7.86 18.75 11.51
CA ALA A 155 7.16 19.00 12.79
C ALA A 155 5.68 19.31 12.58
N ARG A 156 5.35 20.16 11.59
CA ARG A 156 3.98 20.47 11.20
C ARG A 156 3.24 19.23 10.71
N SER A 157 3.92 18.36 9.95
CA SER A 157 3.35 17.08 9.53
C SER A 157 2.94 16.21 10.71
N VAL A 158 3.75 16.14 11.78
CA VAL A 158 3.38 15.37 12.99
C VAL A 158 2.15 15.99 13.65
N GLU A 159 2.12 17.31 13.79
CA GLU A 159 1.06 18.06 14.46
C GLU A 159 -0.30 17.88 13.77
N VAL A 160 -0.37 18.08 12.44
CA VAL A 160 -1.65 17.97 11.72
C VAL A 160 -2.22 16.56 11.74
N LEU A 161 -1.37 15.53 11.85
CA LEU A 161 -1.80 14.13 11.92
C LEU A 161 -2.27 13.70 13.32
N ALA A 162 -2.21 14.57 14.33
CA ALA A 162 -2.61 14.22 15.69
C ALA A 162 -4.08 13.77 15.79
N SER A 163 -4.96 14.39 15.02
CA SER A 163 -6.39 14.03 14.91
C SER A 163 -6.62 12.59 14.45
N ALA A 164 -5.72 12.05 13.62
CA ALA A 164 -5.88 10.73 13.04
C ALA A 164 -5.58 9.59 14.03
N ALA A 165 -5.00 9.89 15.20
CA ALA A 165 -4.53 8.89 16.17
C ALA A 165 -5.55 7.79 16.52
N PRO A 166 -6.85 8.09 16.73
CA PRO A 166 -7.86 7.07 17.02
C PRO A 166 -8.16 6.12 15.85
N TYR A 167 -7.77 6.50 14.63
CA TYR A 167 -8.13 5.83 13.37
C TYR A 167 -6.96 5.06 12.72
N GLU A 168 -5.76 5.18 13.27
CA GLU A 168 -4.50 4.63 12.72
C GLU A 168 -4.49 3.12 12.52
N ARG A 169 -5.35 2.39 13.24
CA ARG A 169 -5.48 0.95 13.09
C ARG A 169 -6.03 0.56 11.72
N SER A 170 -6.90 1.40 11.17
CA SER A 170 -7.59 1.12 9.91
C SER A 170 -7.09 1.98 8.74
N TYR A 171 -6.48 3.14 9.03
CA TYR A 171 -5.91 4.06 8.04
C TYR A 171 -4.41 4.19 8.26
N LEU A 172 -3.63 3.64 7.33
CA LEU A 172 -2.18 3.50 7.49
C LEU A 172 -1.40 4.75 7.02
N GLU A 173 -2.02 5.61 6.20
CA GLU A 173 -1.39 6.82 5.67
C GLU A 173 -0.91 7.79 6.75
N PRO A 174 -1.73 8.15 7.79
CA PRO A 174 -1.25 8.98 8.89
C PRO A 174 -0.02 8.39 9.56
N VAL A 175 -0.02 7.09 9.81
CA VAL A 175 1.08 6.38 10.48
C VAL A 175 2.34 6.44 9.61
N TYR A 176 2.22 6.16 8.31
CA TYR A 176 3.34 6.15 7.39
C TYR A 176 3.95 7.55 7.23
N LEU A 177 3.11 8.58 7.01
CA LEU A 177 3.57 9.97 6.86
C LEU A 177 4.20 10.50 8.14
N ARG A 178 3.66 10.15 9.32
CA ARG A 178 4.30 10.50 10.59
C ARG A 178 5.65 9.80 10.79
N GLY A 179 5.78 8.55 10.35
CA GLY A 179 7.06 7.86 10.28
C GLY A 179 8.08 8.60 9.41
N LEU A 180 7.68 9.06 8.22
CA LEU A 180 8.53 9.89 7.35
C LEU A 180 8.90 11.23 8.00
N ALA A 181 7.95 11.87 8.68
CA ALA A 181 8.19 13.11 9.41
C ALA A 181 9.25 12.91 10.52
N TYR A 182 9.15 11.84 11.30
CA TYR A 182 10.15 11.52 12.31
C TYR A 182 11.52 11.19 11.73
N LEU A 183 11.60 10.54 10.56
CA LEU A 183 12.88 10.36 9.87
C LEU A 183 13.53 11.70 9.54
N ARG A 184 12.77 12.67 9.02
CA ARG A 184 13.28 14.02 8.71
C ARG A 184 13.62 14.85 9.94
N LEU A 185 12.97 14.58 11.07
CA LEU A 185 13.33 15.16 12.38
C LEU A 185 14.53 14.46 13.04
N HIS A 186 15.17 13.50 12.36
CA HIS A 186 16.24 12.65 12.92
C HIS A 186 15.83 11.86 14.17
N LYS A 187 14.53 11.62 14.35
CA LYS A 187 13.91 10.86 15.44
C LYS A 187 13.76 9.39 15.06
N GLY A 188 14.88 8.69 14.96
CA GLY A 188 14.94 7.33 14.43
C GLY A 188 14.14 6.29 15.23
N ALA A 189 14.07 6.45 16.55
CA ALA A 189 13.30 5.55 17.41
C ALA A 189 11.79 5.71 17.19
N GLU A 190 11.31 6.95 17.17
CA GLU A 190 9.91 7.31 16.92
C GLU A 190 9.50 6.90 15.51
N ALA A 191 10.34 7.17 14.50
CA ALA A 191 10.10 6.72 13.13
C ALA A 191 9.95 5.19 13.06
N THR A 192 10.85 4.45 13.71
CA THR A 192 10.79 2.99 13.77
C THR A 192 9.51 2.50 14.44
N ALA A 193 9.08 3.17 15.52
CA ALA A 193 7.84 2.84 16.21
C ALA A 193 6.60 3.04 15.32
N GLU A 194 6.54 4.13 14.55
CA GLU A 194 5.45 4.37 13.61
C GLU A 194 5.38 3.29 12.51
N PHE A 195 6.50 3.01 11.84
CA PHE A 195 6.53 1.98 10.80
C PHE A 195 6.27 0.56 11.35
N ALA A 196 6.64 0.30 12.61
CA ALA A 196 6.34 -0.97 13.27
C ALA A 196 4.83 -1.18 13.45
N LYS A 197 4.05 -0.12 13.73
CA LYS A 197 2.57 -0.23 13.80
C LYS A 197 2.00 -0.83 12.51
N ILE A 198 2.51 -0.41 11.35
CA ILE A 198 2.05 -0.92 10.04
C ILE A 198 2.49 -2.38 9.83
N ALA A 199 3.76 -2.71 10.13
CA ALA A 199 4.33 -4.03 9.89
C ALA A 199 3.83 -5.11 10.86
N ASP A 200 3.50 -4.74 12.09
CA ASP A 200 3.04 -5.66 13.14
C ASP A 200 1.52 -5.95 13.05
N HIS A 201 0.78 -5.15 12.28
CA HIS A 201 -0.68 -5.25 12.13
C HIS A 201 -1.10 -5.46 10.67
N LYS A 202 -0.40 -6.37 9.97
CA LYS A 202 -0.77 -6.74 8.59
C LYS A 202 -2.19 -7.26 8.57
N GLY A 203 -3.01 -6.60 7.76
CA GLY A 203 -4.39 -6.96 7.53
C GLY A 203 -5.47 -6.20 8.30
N GLU A 204 -5.11 -5.33 9.24
CA GLU A 204 -6.10 -4.60 10.02
C GLU A 204 -6.79 -3.46 9.25
N SER A 205 -6.14 -2.96 8.19
CA SER A 205 -6.66 -1.88 7.32
C SER A 205 -7.71 -2.35 6.30
N TRP A 206 -7.89 -3.67 6.10
CA TRP A 206 -8.72 -4.22 5.01
C TRP A 206 -10.14 -3.62 4.96
N GLY A 207 -10.76 -3.35 6.11
CA GLY A 207 -12.15 -2.89 6.17
C GLY A 207 -12.39 -1.40 5.94
N ALA A 208 -11.39 -0.52 6.12
CA ALA A 208 -11.62 0.93 6.14
C ALA A 208 -11.55 1.61 4.78
N THR A 209 -10.74 1.07 3.85
CA THR A 209 -10.75 1.50 2.45
C THR A 209 -11.73 0.63 1.67
N TRP A 210 -13.02 0.86 1.96
CA TRP A 210 -14.17 0.09 1.49
C TRP A 210 -14.24 -0.13 -0.02
N VAL A 211 -13.52 0.68 -0.81
CA VAL A 211 -13.57 0.60 -2.27
C VAL A 211 -12.31 -0.05 -2.84
N HIS A 212 -11.08 0.29 -2.43
CA HIS A 212 -9.88 -0.32 -3.02
C HIS A 212 -8.64 -0.45 -2.11
N PRO A 213 -7.83 -1.50 -2.33
CA PRO A 213 -6.67 -1.88 -1.53
C PRO A 213 -5.45 -0.99 -1.79
N ASN A 214 -5.33 0.13 -1.08
CA ASN A 214 -4.08 0.91 -0.94
C ASN A 214 -3.08 0.28 0.05
N TRP A 215 -3.50 -0.76 0.79
CA TRP A 215 -2.75 -1.33 1.92
C TRP A 215 -1.41 -1.96 1.56
N GLY A 216 -1.27 -2.50 0.33
CA GLY A 216 -0.08 -3.28 -0.03
C GLY A 216 1.23 -2.49 0.01
N LEU A 217 1.23 -1.26 -0.49
CA LEU A 217 2.47 -0.50 -0.65
C LEU A 217 3.04 -0.06 0.71
N PHE A 218 2.20 0.29 1.68
CA PHE A 218 2.64 0.73 3.00
C PHE A 218 3.35 -0.37 3.79
N TYR A 219 3.04 -1.65 3.58
CA TYR A 219 3.76 -2.75 4.24
C TYR A 219 5.22 -2.81 3.84
N SER A 220 5.49 -2.81 2.53
CA SER A 220 6.87 -2.86 2.01
C SER A 220 7.63 -1.57 2.29
N LEU A 221 6.98 -0.41 2.13
CA LEU A 221 7.59 0.88 2.42
C LEU A 221 7.93 1.06 3.91
N SER A 222 7.12 0.50 4.82
CA SER A 222 7.42 0.58 6.26
C SER A 222 8.70 -0.17 6.62
N TYR A 223 8.98 -1.31 5.99
CA TYR A 223 10.26 -2.00 6.17
C TYR A 223 11.45 -1.14 5.71
N LEU A 224 11.30 -0.41 4.59
CA LEU A 224 12.30 0.53 4.11
C LEU A 224 12.47 1.74 5.03
N GLY A 225 11.37 2.32 5.53
CA GLY A 225 11.39 3.43 6.46
C GLY A 225 12.13 3.09 7.75
N MET A 226 11.84 1.93 8.33
CA MET A 226 12.61 1.43 9.47
C MET A 226 14.08 1.14 9.10
N ALA A 227 14.38 0.77 7.84
CA ALA A 227 15.75 0.59 7.34
C ALA A 227 16.55 1.89 7.26
N ALA A 228 15.87 2.99 6.91
CA ALA A 228 16.45 4.32 6.83
C ALA A 228 16.66 5.00 8.21
N ALA A 229 15.93 4.58 9.24
CA ALA A 229 16.08 5.14 10.59
C ALA A 229 17.51 4.90 11.14
N PRO A 230 18.18 5.90 11.75
CA PRO A 230 19.45 5.70 12.46
C PRO A 230 19.31 4.63 13.55
N ARG A 231 20.24 3.67 13.62
CA ARG A 231 20.10 2.48 14.48
C ARG A 231 21.25 2.25 15.46
N SER A 232 20.90 1.66 16.61
CA SER A 232 21.83 0.90 17.44
C SER A 232 21.99 -0.55 16.91
N ARG A 233 23.14 -1.19 17.21
CA ARG A 233 23.49 -2.55 16.73
C ARG A 233 22.47 -3.65 17.08
N ALA A 234 21.75 -3.51 18.20
CA ALA A 234 20.77 -4.51 18.66
C ALA A 234 19.51 -4.54 17.78
N THR A 235 19.01 -3.37 17.38
CA THR A 235 17.82 -3.20 16.53
C THR A 235 18.06 -3.76 15.12
N GLN A 236 19.30 -3.68 14.63
CA GLN A 236 19.70 -4.17 13.32
C GLN A 236 19.57 -5.70 13.18
N ARG A 237 19.81 -6.47 14.25
CA ARG A 237 19.69 -7.95 14.26
C ARG A 237 18.24 -8.44 14.22
N LYS A 238 17.35 -7.81 15.00
CA LYS A 238 15.91 -8.15 15.04
C LYS A 238 15.23 -7.89 13.69
N GLN A 239 15.67 -6.84 13.01
CA GLN A 239 15.05 -6.42 11.76
C GLN A 239 15.54 -7.16 10.52
N LYS A 240 16.83 -7.51 10.44
CA LYS A 240 17.33 -8.43 9.39
C LYS A 240 16.54 -9.74 9.38
N ARG A 241 16.22 -10.28 10.56
CA ARG A 241 15.36 -11.47 10.69
C ARG A 241 13.95 -11.26 10.15
N ARG A 242 13.31 -10.12 10.46
CA ARG A 242 11.97 -9.75 9.95
C ARG A 242 11.94 -9.53 8.43
N PHE A 243 12.98 -8.90 7.88
CA PHE A 243 13.11 -8.72 6.42
C PHE A 243 13.38 -10.05 5.70
N SER A 244 14.27 -10.90 6.23
CA SER A 244 14.51 -12.22 5.64
C SER A 244 13.29 -13.15 5.68
N SER A 245 12.39 -13.01 6.66
CA SER A 245 11.12 -13.75 6.65
C SER A 245 10.12 -13.23 5.61
N SER A 246 10.13 -11.92 5.30
CA SER A 246 9.30 -11.36 4.22
C SER A 246 9.89 -11.53 2.83
N SER A 247 11.22 -11.70 2.74
CA SER A 247 11.95 -11.84 1.48
C SER A 247 12.28 -13.29 1.14
N ASN A 248 11.55 -14.26 1.71
CA ASN A 248 11.70 -15.68 1.37
C ASN A 248 11.11 -15.98 -0.02
N CYS A 249 11.68 -15.35 -1.04
CA CYS A 249 11.81 -15.96 -2.35
C CYS A 249 12.72 -17.19 -2.21
N GLY A 250 12.10 -18.37 -2.11
CA GLY A 250 12.63 -19.61 -2.68
C GLY A 250 13.99 -20.11 -2.18
N ARG A 251 14.33 -19.97 -0.90
CA ARG A 251 15.41 -20.78 -0.30
C ARG A 251 14.83 -21.80 0.67
N THR A 252 14.32 -22.89 0.13
CA THR A 252 14.21 -24.14 0.87
C THR A 252 15.62 -24.51 1.33
N PRO A 253 15.87 -24.69 2.64
CA PRO A 253 17.16 -25.17 3.10
C PRO A 253 17.30 -26.62 2.65
N ILE A 254 18.21 -26.88 1.71
CA ILE A 254 18.60 -28.26 1.37
C ILE A 254 19.22 -28.85 2.63
N ARG A 255 18.50 -29.77 3.25
CA ARG A 255 19.00 -30.60 4.33
C ARG A 255 20.09 -31.49 3.74
N MET A 256 21.36 -31.12 3.92
CA MET A 256 22.48 -31.97 3.51
C MET A 256 22.40 -33.29 4.29
N SER A 257 21.89 -34.34 3.65
CA SER A 257 22.17 -35.70 4.07
C SER A 257 23.64 -35.98 3.80
N ARG A 258 24.36 -36.40 4.84
CA ARG A 258 25.67 -37.02 4.71
C ARG A 258 25.48 -38.27 3.86
N PHE A 259 25.96 -38.29 2.62
CA PHE A 259 26.58 -39.43 1.92
C PHE A 259 26.79 -39.11 0.44
N SER A 260 27.96 -39.53 -0.07
CA SER A 260 28.33 -39.70 -1.48
C SER A 260 29.07 -38.57 -2.20
N SER A 261 30.18 -38.99 -2.81
CA SER A 261 31.23 -38.23 -3.48
C SER A 261 31.06 -38.21 -5.01
N LYS A 262 31.17 -37.00 -5.61
CA LYS A 262 31.71 -36.63 -6.95
C LYS A 262 30.82 -35.65 -7.76
N PRO A 263 31.42 -34.81 -8.64
CA PRO A 263 30.92 -33.47 -8.96
C PRO A 263 30.17 -33.39 -10.29
N LYS A 264 29.17 -32.50 -10.41
CA LYS A 264 28.62 -32.08 -11.71
C LYS A 264 28.33 -30.57 -11.76
N ARG A 265 28.61 -30.03 -12.96
CA ARG A 265 28.68 -28.63 -13.42
C ARG A 265 27.39 -27.83 -13.16
N ASN A 266 27.55 -26.57 -12.74
CA ASN A 266 26.47 -25.57 -12.69
C ASN A 266 26.28 -24.89 -14.06
N MET A 267 25.08 -24.97 -14.61
CA MET A 267 24.49 -23.90 -15.43
C MET A 267 23.24 -23.39 -14.70
N PRO A 268 22.98 -22.08 -14.61
CA PRO A 268 21.72 -21.57 -14.12
C PRO A 268 20.73 -21.38 -15.28
N SER A 269 19.59 -22.08 -15.23
CA SER A 269 18.40 -21.73 -16.02
C SER A 269 17.36 -21.10 -15.09
N CYS A 270 16.96 -19.87 -15.40
CA CYS A 270 15.68 -19.30 -14.95
C CYS A 270 14.70 -19.43 -16.12
N SER A 271 13.49 -19.93 -15.86
CA SER A 271 12.39 -19.94 -16.82
C SER A 271 11.10 -19.49 -16.13
N GLU A 272 10.48 -18.48 -16.75
CA GLU A 272 9.07 -18.02 -16.80
C GLU A 272 8.24 -17.87 -15.51
#